data_AF-A0A3M0KMF9-F1
#
_entry.id   AF-A0A3M0KMF9-F1
#
_cell.length_a   1.000
_cell.length_b   1.000
_cell.length_c   1.000
_cell.angle_alpha   90.00
_cell.angle_beta   90.00
_cell.angle_gamma   90.00
#
_symmetry.space_group_name_H-M   'P 1'
#
loop_
_entity.id
_entity.type
_entity.pdbx_description
1 polymer ?
#
loop_
_entity_poly.entity_id
_entity_poly.type
_entity_poly.pdbx_seq_one_letter_code
_entity_poly.pdbx_strand_id
1 'polypeptide(L)'
;MESPAVTFTLAYLVFAVCFVFPPDEVRSAGLTVQSLLSAWLGSEDAAFVQYHLRRSTGTLLAHSLLPLQQDIHLTVTDSRQHELTPDSNVPVQFLTIRVASVNPYVKAFDIRLNSTEYGELREKLRAPISNAANVVIHQSLSDLFLETFTSLVEINQTYHVPSTQELEPCIGCMQTIANIKLIKNCQEPNEGECQQCYCRPMWCLTCMGKWFASRQDQQHPETWLSSQVPCPTCRAKFCILDVCLIR
;
A
#
# COMPACT_ATOMS: atom_id res chain seq x y z
N MET A 1 -3.71 6.32 24.46
CA MET A 1 -4.96 5.69 23.97
C MET A 1 -5.96 6.81 23.77
N GLU A 2 -5.88 7.49 22.63
CA GLU A 2 -6.76 8.63 22.35
C GLU A 2 -8.13 8.10 21.93
N SER A 3 -9.21 8.65 22.51
CA SER A 3 -10.54 8.11 22.26
C SER A 3 -10.98 8.44 20.83
N PRO A 4 -11.65 7.52 20.11
CA PRO A 4 -12.13 7.76 18.74
C PRO A 4 -13.11 8.95 18.66
N ALA A 5 -13.72 9.35 19.78
CA ALA A 5 -14.49 10.57 19.86
C ALA A 5 -13.62 11.83 19.72
N VAL A 6 -12.40 11.84 20.28
CA VAL A 6 -11.46 12.96 20.14
C VAL A 6 -11.05 13.10 18.68
N THR A 7 -10.67 12.02 18.00
CA THR A 7 -10.31 12.05 16.57
C THR A 7 -11.46 12.50 15.69
N PHE A 8 -12.69 12.04 15.97
CA PHE A 8 -13.87 12.46 15.24
C PHE A 8 -14.22 13.93 15.48
N THR A 9 -14.13 14.40 16.72
CA THR A 9 -14.31 15.81 17.07
C THR A 9 -13.23 16.68 16.44
N LEU A 10 -11.98 16.21 16.35
CA LEU A 10 -10.89 16.93 15.71
C LEU A 10 -11.07 17.00 14.18
N ALA A 11 -11.44 15.90 13.53
CA ALA A 11 -11.75 15.87 12.11
C ALA A 11 -12.98 16.73 11.78
N TYR A 12 -14.00 16.72 12.65
CA TYR A 12 -15.18 17.57 12.54
C TYR A 12 -14.84 19.04 12.79
N LEU A 13 -13.96 19.37 13.73
CA LEU A 13 -13.46 20.72 13.94
C LEU A 13 -12.63 21.20 12.76
N VAL A 14 -11.77 20.35 12.19
CA VAL A 14 -11.00 20.67 10.97
C VAL A 14 -11.95 20.88 9.79
N PHE A 15 -12.96 20.02 9.64
CA PHE A 15 -14.02 20.21 8.64
C PHE A 15 -14.79 21.52 8.88
N ALA A 16 -15.22 21.78 10.11
CA ALA A 16 -15.97 22.99 10.47
C ALA A 16 -15.11 24.27 10.31
N VAL A 17 -13.83 24.25 10.68
CA VAL A 17 -12.91 25.36 10.45
C VAL A 17 -12.69 25.53 8.95
N CYS A 18 -12.37 24.49 8.19
CA CYS A 18 -12.17 24.59 6.74
C CYS A 18 -13.46 24.97 5.96
N PHE A 19 -14.65 24.65 6.46
CA PHE A 19 -15.94 24.91 5.79
C PHE A 19 -16.67 26.16 6.28
N VAL A 20 -16.47 26.57 7.54
CA VAL A 20 -17.14 27.73 8.15
C VAL A 20 -16.19 28.94 8.27
N PHE A 21 -14.88 28.72 8.50
CA PHE A 21 -13.83 29.74 8.63
C PHE A 21 -12.52 29.33 7.93
N PRO A 22 -12.50 29.24 6.59
CA PRO A 22 -11.35 28.68 5.85
C PRO A 22 -10.09 29.50 6.13
N PRO A 23 -9.00 28.87 6.61
CA PRO A 23 -7.73 29.57 6.83
C PRO A 23 -7.09 29.95 5.47
N ASP A 24 -6.22 30.96 5.48
CA ASP A 24 -5.70 31.57 4.24
C ASP A 24 -4.89 30.60 3.38
N GLU A 25 -4.29 29.55 3.97
CA GLU A 25 -3.60 28.50 3.19
C GLU A 25 -4.59 27.73 2.30
N VAL A 26 -5.81 27.44 2.79
CA VAL A 26 -6.86 26.72 2.04
C VAL A 26 -7.49 27.63 0.98
N ARG A 27 -7.60 28.95 1.25
CA ARG A 27 -7.98 29.94 0.23
C ARG A 27 -6.94 30.01 -0.88
N SER A 28 -5.65 29.95 -0.55
CA SER A 28 -4.56 30.02 -1.53
C SER A 28 -4.45 28.76 -2.40
N ALA A 29 -4.84 27.60 -1.88
CA ALA A 29 -4.85 26.33 -2.60
C ALA A 29 -6.06 26.14 -3.54
N GLY A 30 -6.99 27.10 -3.61
CA GLY A 30 -8.18 27.03 -4.48
C GLY A 30 -9.21 25.97 -4.08
N LEU A 31 -9.04 25.32 -2.93
CA LEU A 31 -9.93 24.30 -2.36
C LEU A 31 -11.05 24.95 -1.52
N THR A 32 -11.68 25.98 -2.06
CA THR A 32 -12.82 26.64 -1.42
C THR A 32 -14.13 26.01 -1.90
N VAL A 33 -15.15 25.95 -1.04
CA VAL A 33 -16.50 25.49 -1.44
C VAL A 33 -17.04 26.30 -2.63
N GLN A 34 -16.60 27.57 -2.74
CA GLN A 34 -16.86 28.44 -3.87
C GLN A 34 -16.31 27.92 -5.19
N SER A 35 -15.17 27.22 -5.24
CA SER A 35 -14.63 26.69 -6.50
C SER A 35 -15.29 25.37 -6.91
N LEU A 36 -15.43 24.43 -5.96
CA LEU A 36 -15.98 23.08 -6.16
C LEU A 36 -17.47 23.07 -6.53
N LEU A 37 -18.23 24.06 -6.05
CA LEU A 37 -19.65 24.20 -6.34
C LEU A 37 -19.97 25.58 -6.97
N SER A 38 -18.97 26.26 -7.54
CA SER A 38 -19.09 27.59 -8.19
C SER A 38 -20.28 27.68 -9.15
N ALA A 39 -20.42 26.67 -10.01
CA ALA A 39 -21.48 26.59 -11.01
C ALA A 39 -22.89 26.45 -10.39
N TRP A 40 -23.01 25.90 -9.18
CA TRP A 40 -24.28 25.68 -8.50
C TRP A 40 -24.62 26.78 -7.49
N LEU A 41 -23.64 27.28 -6.72
CA LEU A 41 -23.86 28.38 -5.78
C LEU A 41 -24.12 29.71 -6.50
N GLY A 42 -23.49 29.94 -7.66
CA GLY A 42 -23.56 31.22 -8.35
C GLY A 42 -22.72 32.31 -7.67
N SER A 43 -22.98 33.58 -8.00
CA SER A 43 -22.26 34.73 -7.44
C SER A 43 -22.95 35.26 -6.17
N GLU A 44 -22.18 35.39 -5.10
CA GLU A 44 -22.61 35.97 -3.82
C GLU A 44 -23.01 37.45 -3.99
N ASP A 45 -22.26 38.19 -4.80
CA ASP A 45 -22.48 39.63 -5.05
C ASP A 45 -23.76 39.92 -5.84
N ALA A 46 -24.20 38.96 -6.67
CA ALA A 46 -25.39 39.11 -7.50
C ALA A 46 -26.68 38.69 -6.77
N ALA A 47 -26.61 37.70 -5.87
CA ALA A 47 -27.79 37.09 -5.25
C ALA A 47 -27.51 36.51 -3.84
N PHE A 48 -27.11 37.39 -2.92
CA PHE A 48 -26.70 37.05 -1.55
C PHE A 48 -27.59 36.03 -0.80
N VAL A 49 -28.90 36.29 -0.72
CA VAL A 49 -29.84 35.40 0.01
C VAL A 49 -29.90 34.01 -0.63
N GLN A 50 -29.96 33.96 -1.96
CA GLN A 50 -30.10 32.72 -2.71
C GLN A 50 -28.80 31.89 -2.66
N TYR A 51 -27.65 32.57 -2.69
CA TYR A 51 -26.33 31.97 -2.49
C TYR A 51 -26.23 31.27 -1.12
N HIS A 52 -26.60 31.95 -0.03
CA HIS A 52 -26.56 31.36 1.30
C HIS A 52 -27.60 30.24 1.51
N LEU A 53 -28.76 30.33 0.84
CA LEU A 53 -29.76 29.27 0.85
C LEU A 53 -29.24 28.00 0.17
N ARG A 54 -28.62 28.13 -1.01
CA ARG A 54 -28.00 27.00 -1.74
C ARG A 54 -26.84 26.41 -0.96
N ARG A 55 -25.97 27.25 -0.39
CA ARG A 55 -24.86 26.80 0.46
C ARG A 55 -25.36 25.96 1.64
N SER A 56 -26.34 26.48 2.39
CA SER A 56 -26.91 25.78 3.55
C SER A 56 -27.62 24.48 3.16
N THR A 57 -28.33 24.48 2.02
CA THR A 57 -28.96 23.27 1.46
C THR A 57 -27.93 22.22 1.07
N GLY A 58 -26.82 22.62 0.44
CA GLY A 58 -25.74 21.71 0.04
C GLY A 58 -25.06 21.08 1.25
N THR A 59 -24.80 21.88 2.30
CA THR A 59 -24.25 21.39 3.56
C THR A 59 -25.19 20.43 4.27
N LEU A 60 -26.50 20.74 4.35
CA LEU A 60 -27.51 19.86 4.92
C LEU A 60 -27.67 18.56 4.14
N LEU A 61 -27.67 18.63 2.81
CA LEU A 61 -27.72 17.45 1.94
C LEU A 61 -26.49 16.56 2.18
N ALA A 62 -25.30 17.13 2.19
CA ALA A 62 -24.07 16.40 2.50
C ALA A 62 -24.16 15.71 3.88
N HIS A 63 -24.58 16.43 4.92
CA HIS A 63 -24.75 15.86 6.26
C HIS A 63 -25.84 14.76 6.31
N SER A 64 -26.92 14.92 5.55
CA SER A 64 -28.01 13.94 5.46
C SER A 64 -27.69 12.70 4.62
N LEU A 65 -26.67 12.77 3.75
CA LEU A 65 -26.18 11.66 2.94
C LEU A 65 -25.07 10.85 3.64
N LEU A 66 -24.45 11.38 4.70
CA LEU A 66 -23.47 10.64 5.52
C LEU A 66 -24.04 9.34 6.16
N PRO A 67 -25.29 9.30 6.67
CA PRO A 67 -25.90 8.07 7.17
C PRO A 67 -26.16 7.03 6.08
N LEU A 68 -26.32 7.42 4.81
CA LEU A 68 -26.52 6.46 3.71
C LEU A 68 -25.29 5.58 3.44
N GLN A 69 -24.12 5.89 3.99
CA GLN A 69 -22.97 4.96 3.94
C GLN A 69 -23.23 3.62 4.63
N GLN A 70 -24.22 3.52 5.52
CA GLN A 70 -24.57 2.28 6.21
C GLN A 70 -25.34 1.28 5.33
N ASP A 71 -25.84 1.73 4.18
CA ASP A 71 -26.71 0.99 3.26
C ASP A 71 -26.00 0.59 1.94
N ILE A 72 -24.66 0.53 1.98
CA ILE A 72 -23.82 0.21 0.83
C ILE A 72 -23.01 -1.06 1.13
N HIS A 73 -23.17 -2.07 0.28
CA HIS A 73 -22.35 -3.26 0.26
C HIS A 73 -21.25 -3.14 -0.78
N LEU A 74 -20.01 -3.29 -0.34
CA LEU A 74 -18.82 -3.24 -1.17
C LEU A 74 -18.29 -4.64 -1.38
N THR A 75 -18.03 -5.03 -2.62
CA THR A 75 -17.49 -6.36 -2.93
C THR A 75 -16.34 -6.26 -3.90
N VAL A 76 -15.16 -6.77 -3.54
CA VAL A 76 -14.05 -6.91 -4.49
C VAL A 76 -14.39 -8.05 -5.44
N THR A 77 -14.59 -7.74 -6.73
CA THR A 77 -15.06 -8.70 -7.74
C THR A 77 -13.96 -9.20 -8.66
N ASP A 78 -12.90 -8.42 -8.86
CA ASP A 78 -11.84 -8.75 -9.81
C ASP A 78 -10.52 -8.10 -9.40
N SER A 79 -9.41 -8.72 -9.78
CA SER A 79 -8.07 -8.13 -9.68
C SER A 79 -7.35 -8.29 -11.01
N ARG A 80 -6.97 -7.18 -11.65
CA ARG A 80 -6.24 -7.17 -12.91
C ARG A 80 -4.87 -6.55 -12.71
N GLN A 81 -3.83 -7.30 -13.05
CA GLN A 81 -2.52 -6.72 -13.31
C GLN A 81 -2.54 -6.14 -14.72
N HIS A 82 -2.05 -4.91 -14.88
CA HIS A 82 -1.85 -4.34 -16.21
C HIS A 82 -0.40 -4.64 -16.65
N GLU A 83 -0.23 -5.36 -17.76
CA GLU A 83 1.08 -5.51 -18.38
C GLU A 83 1.47 -4.18 -19.06
N LEU A 84 2.47 -3.52 -18.47
CA LEU A 84 3.44 -2.63 -19.11
C LEU A 84 2.86 -1.42 -19.89
N THR A 85 2.90 -0.25 -19.25
CA THR A 85 3.09 1.01 -19.98
C THR A 85 4.60 1.20 -20.21
N PRO A 86 5.08 1.56 -21.40
CA PRO A 86 6.51 1.54 -21.76
C PRO A 86 7.43 2.43 -20.90
N ASP A 87 6.89 3.30 -20.04
CA ASP A 87 7.65 4.23 -19.20
C ASP A 87 7.83 3.81 -17.73
N SER A 88 7.21 2.72 -17.28
CA SER A 88 7.31 2.28 -15.87
C SER A 88 7.36 0.76 -15.76
N ASN A 89 8.52 0.23 -15.40
CA ASN A 89 8.81 -1.19 -15.21
C ASN A 89 8.15 -1.82 -13.96
N VAL A 90 7.14 -1.17 -13.37
CA VAL A 90 6.51 -1.60 -12.13
C VAL A 90 5.14 -2.21 -12.45
N PRO A 91 4.89 -3.48 -12.08
CA PRO A 91 3.57 -4.08 -12.24
C PRO A 91 2.57 -3.40 -11.31
N VAL A 92 1.55 -2.76 -11.88
CA VAL A 92 0.45 -2.14 -11.13
C VAL A 92 -0.76 -3.07 -11.12
N GLN A 93 -1.23 -3.45 -9.93
CA GLN A 93 -2.45 -4.24 -9.77
C GLN A 93 -3.63 -3.31 -9.43
N PHE A 94 -4.71 -3.42 -10.20
CA PHE A 94 -5.98 -2.74 -9.93
C PHE A 94 -7.02 -3.74 -9.43
N LEU A 95 -7.77 -3.32 -8.41
CA LEU A 95 -8.94 -4.02 -7.88
C LEU A 95 -10.20 -3.40 -8.47
N THR A 96 -11.13 -4.24 -8.89
CA THR A 96 -12.50 -3.81 -9.20
C THR A 96 -13.36 -4.08 -7.99
N ILE A 97 -13.98 -3.04 -7.45
CA ILE A 97 -14.88 -3.10 -6.30
C ILE A 97 -16.28 -2.75 -6.79
N ARG A 98 -17.19 -3.72 -6.72
CA ARG A 98 -18.61 -3.49 -6.94
C ARG A 98 -19.22 -2.79 -5.74
N VAL A 99 -19.88 -1.67 -6.01
CA VAL A 99 -20.63 -0.88 -5.04
C VAL A 99 -22.11 -1.13 -5.29
N ALA A 100 -22.78 -1.81 -4.34
CA ALA A 100 -24.20 -2.11 -4.39
C ALA A 100 -24.90 -1.45 -3.21
N SER A 101 -26.08 -0.87 -3.42
CA SER A 101 -26.91 -0.41 -2.30
C SER A 101 -27.89 -1.51 -1.89
N VAL A 102 -28.30 -1.54 -0.63
CA VAL A 102 -29.49 -2.31 -0.20
C VAL A 102 -30.78 -1.77 -0.83
N ASN A 103 -30.78 -0.53 -1.33
CA ASN A 103 -31.92 0.03 -2.05
C ASN A 103 -31.96 -0.48 -3.50
N PRO A 104 -33.00 -1.27 -3.90
CA PRO A 104 -33.10 -1.86 -5.22
C PRO A 104 -33.33 -0.85 -6.36
N TYR A 105 -33.69 0.40 -6.06
CA TYR A 105 -33.84 1.47 -7.05
C TYR A 105 -32.50 2.10 -7.44
N VAL A 106 -31.43 1.84 -6.68
CA VAL A 106 -30.08 2.31 -6.97
C VAL A 106 -29.32 1.23 -7.72
N LYS A 107 -28.96 1.50 -8.98
CA LYS A 107 -28.15 0.56 -9.77
C LYS A 107 -26.75 0.44 -9.20
N ALA A 108 -26.27 -0.80 -9.05
CA ALA A 108 -24.89 -1.07 -8.69
C ALA A 108 -23.93 -0.55 -9.79
N PHE A 109 -22.75 -0.14 -9.35
CA PHE A 109 -21.68 0.32 -10.23
C PHE A 109 -20.34 -0.20 -9.71
N ASP A 110 -19.33 -0.22 -10.58
CA ASP A 110 -18.02 -0.72 -10.23
C ASP A 110 -17.02 0.44 -10.17
N ILE A 111 -16.16 0.44 -9.15
CA ILE A 111 -15.04 1.37 -9.03
C ILE A 111 -13.73 0.59 -9.18
N ARG A 112 -12.70 1.24 -9.73
CA ARG A 112 -11.35 0.68 -9.84
C ARG A 112 -10.41 1.43 -8.92
N LEU A 113 -9.63 0.69 -8.16
CA LEU A 113 -8.68 1.20 -7.18
C LEU A 113 -7.33 0.51 -7.38
N ASN A 114 -6.22 1.21 -7.13
CA ASN A 114 -4.94 0.55 -6.99
C ASN A 114 -4.96 -0.36 -5.75
N SER A 115 -4.45 -1.58 -5.87
CA SER A 115 -4.30 -2.55 -4.77
C SER A 115 -3.56 -1.96 -3.55
N THR A 116 -2.61 -1.05 -3.75
CA THR A 116 -1.87 -0.38 -2.68
C THR A 116 -2.73 0.59 -1.85
N GLU A 117 -3.80 1.13 -2.41
CA GLU A 117 -4.72 2.06 -1.74
C GLU A 117 -5.85 1.33 -0.99
N TYR A 118 -5.97 0.01 -1.15
CA TYR A 118 -7.05 -0.79 -0.59
C TYR A 118 -7.09 -0.74 0.95
N GLY A 119 -5.92 -0.74 1.60
CA GLY A 119 -5.80 -0.64 3.05
C GLY A 119 -6.39 0.67 3.58
N GLU A 120 -6.00 1.79 2.98
CA GLU A 120 -6.53 3.11 3.35
C GLU A 120 -8.03 3.23 3.10
N LEU A 121 -8.50 2.71 1.95
CA LEU A 121 -9.92 2.71 1.63
C LEU A 121 -10.71 1.93 2.68
N ARG A 122 -10.22 0.75 3.08
CA ARG A 122 -10.84 -0.08 4.12
C ARG A 122 -10.88 0.61 5.48
N GLU A 123 -9.83 1.33 5.85
CA GLU A 123 -9.78 2.06 7.13
C GLU A 123 -10.70 3.28 7.17
N LYS A 124 -10.85 3.98 6.04
CA LYS A 124 -11.71 5.17 5.92
C LYS A 124 -13.20 4.83 5.77
N LEU A 125 -13.53 3.62 5.37
CA LEU A 125 -14.91 3.16 5.21
C LEU A 125 -15.46 2.53 6.50
N ARG A 126 -16.69 2.91 6.85
CA ARG A 126 -17.43 2.30 7.97
C ARG A 126 -18.11 0.98 7.60
N ALA A 127 -18.31 0.72 6.30
CA ALA A 127 -18.95 -0.48 5.79
C ALA A 127 -17.88 -1.56 5.47
N PRO A 128 -18.11 -2.83 5.85
CA PRO A 128 -17.16 -3.90 5.54
C PRO A 128 -17.09 -4.15 4.02
N ILE A 129 -15.88 -4.33 3.51
CA ILE A 129 -15.64 -4.75 2.12
C ILE A 129 -15.54 -6.27 2.09
N SER A 130 -16.45 -6.92 1.37
CA SER A 130 -16.47 -8.36 1.16
C SER A 130 -15.56 -8.74 -0.02
N ASN A 131 -14.82 -9.84 0.07
CA ASN A 131 -14.04 -10.34 -1.06
C ASN A 131 -14.82 -11.44 -1.79
N ALA A 132 -14.93 -11.35 -3.12
CA ALA A 132 -15.39 -12.48 -3.91
C ALA A 132 -14.39 -13.65 -3.81
N ALA A 133 -14.90 -14.88 -3.91
CA ALA A 133 -14.04 -16.06 -3.90
C ALA A 133 -13.02 -15.97 -5.06
N ASN A 134 -11.75 -16.24 -4.75
CA ASN A 134 -10.60 -16.29 -5.68
C ASN A 134 -9.99 -14.94 -6.12
N VAL A 135 -10.18 -13.85 -5.37
CA VAL A 135 -9.45 -12.58 -5.61
C VAL A 135 -8.25 -12.45 -4.67
N VAL A 136 -7.03 -12.43 -5.20
CA VAL A 136 -5.79 -12.18 -4.44
C VAL A 136 -5.48 -10.68 -4.47
N ILE A 137 -5.41 -10.05 -3.30
CA ILE A 137 -5.15 -8.61 -3.15
C ILE A 137 -3.73 -8.41 -2.60
N HIS A 138 -2.82 -7.87 -3.40
CA HIS A 138 -1.47 -7.52 -2.95
C HIS A 138 -1.50 -6.12 -2.34
N GLN A 139 -1.57 -6.03 -1.01
CA GLN A 139 -1.84 -4.76 -0.29
C GLN A 139 -0.60 -3.87 -0.09
N SER A 140 0.61 -4.38 -0.34
CA SER A 140 1.83 -3.57 -0.23
C SER A 140 2.85 -3.89 -1.32
N LEU A 141 3.62 -2.88 -1.75
CA LEU A 141 4.80 -3.07 -2.61
C LEU A 141 5.79 -4.07 -2.01
N SER A 142 5.82 -4.21 -0.68
CA SER A 142 6.61 -5.22 0.02
C SER A 142 6.14 -6.64 -0.26
N ASP A 143 4.82 -6.89 -0.35
CA ASP A 143 4.30 -8.23 -0.65
C ASP A 143 4.60 -8.64 -2.09
N LEU A 144 4.44 -7.72 -3.03
CA LEU A 144 4.79 -7.92 -4.44
C LEU A 144 6.30 -8.15 -4.63
N PHE A 145 7.11 -7.39 -3.89
CA PHE A 145 8.55 -7.61 -3.84
C PHE A 145 8.89 -8.98 -3.28
N LEU A 146 8.26 -9.40 -2.17
CA LEU A 146 8.54 -10.71 -1.54
C LEU A 146 8.23 -11.88 -2.47
N GLU A 147 7.14 -11.79 -3.23
CA GLU A 147 6.78 -12.79 -4.23
C GLU A 147 7.84 -12.84 -5.35
N THR A 148 8.19 -11.69 -5.92
CA THR A 148 9.22 -11.60 -6.98
C THR A 148 10.59 -12.06 -6.48
N PHE A 149 10.97 -11.64 -5.27
CA PHE A 149 12.21 -12.02 -4.60
C PHE A 149 12.29 -13.53 -4.41
N THR A 150 11.19 -14.14 -3.95
CA THR A 150 11.11 -15.59 -3.75
C THR A 150 11.30 -16.33 -5.08
N SER A 151 10.56 -15.95 -6.12
CA SER A 151 10.66 -16.57 -7.45
C SER A 151 12.06 -16.47 -8.06
N LEU A 152 12.76 -15.34 -7.86
CA LEU A 152 14.13 -15.17 -8.35
C LEU A 152 15.13 -16.03 -7.56
N VAL A 153 14.98 -16.09 -6.23
CA VAL A 153 15.88 -16.88 -5.37
C VAL A 153 15.70 -18.40 -5.57
N GLU A 154 14.52 -18.86 -5.96
CA GLU A 154 14.27 -20.28 -6.27
C GLU A 154 15.09 -20.81 -7.45
N ILE A 155 15.48 -19.92 -8.37
CA ILE A 155 16.27 -20.23 -9.57
C ILE A 155 17.78 -20.13 -9.30
N ASN A 156 18.19 -19.51 -8.18
CA ASN A 156 19.60 -19.40 -7.80
C ASN A 156 20.21 -20.77 -7.47
N GLN A 157 21.54 -20.83 -7.50
CA GLN A 157 22.29 -22.00 -7.02
C GLN A 157 21.92 -22.31 -5.55
N THR A 158 21.76 -23.59 -5.24
CA THR A 158 21.48 -24.03 -3.86
C THR A 158 22.73 -24.29 -3.06
N TYR A 159 22.62 -24.10 -1.75
CA TYR A 159 23.67 -24.42 -0.79
C TYR A 159 23.39 -25.78 -0.13
N HIS A 160 24.39 -26.65 -0.17
CA HIS A 160 24.37 -27.90 0.57
C HIS A 160 25.01 -27.72 1.93
N VAL A 161 24.27 -28.11 2.97
CA VAL A 161 24.74 -27.99 4.36
C VAL A 161 25.73 -29.13 4.66
N PRO A 162 26.92 -28.84 5.21
CA PRO A 162 27.85 -29.87 5.65
C PRO A 162 27.21 -30.79 6.69
N SER A 163 27.50 -32.09 6.64
CA SER A 163 26.92 -33.10 7.55
C SER A 163 27.19 -32.85 9.04
N THR A 164 28.17 -32.00 9.36
CA THR A 164 28.55 -31.62 10.72
C THR A 164 27.78 -30.41 11.27
N GLN A 165 26.92 -29.80 10.47
CA GLN A 165 26.22 -28.56 10.81
C GLN A 165 24.71 -28.77 10.88
N GLU A 166 24.15 -28.58 12.06
CA GLU A 166 22.70 -28.57 12.27
C GLU A 166 22.12 -27.18 11.97
N LEU A 167 20.89 -27.16 11.42
CA LEU A 167 20.16 -25.93 11.12
C LEU A 167 19.28 -25.54 12.30
N GLU A 168 19.43 -24.29 12.74
CA GLU A 168 18.64 -23.72 13.83
C GLU A 168 17.37 -23.02 13.28
N PRO A 169 16.37 -22.75 14.14
CA PRO A 169 15.25 -21.88 13.80
C PRO A 169 15.73 -20.50 13.31
N CYS A 170 15.00 -19.95 12.34
CA CYS A 170 15.25 -18.62 11.81
C CYS A 170 15.22 -17.57 12.93
N ILE A 171 16.28 -16.78 13.07
CA ILE A 171 16.40 -15.76 14.12
C ILE A 171 15.43 -14.58 13.95
N GLY A 172 14.84 -14.43 12.75
CA GLY A 172 13.86 -13.40 12.45
C GLY A 172 12.45 -13.75 12.92
N CYS A 173 11.92 -14.90 12.50
CA CYS A 173 10.54 -15.30 12.83
C CYS A 173 10.44 -16.32 13.96
N MET A 174 11.49 -17.08 14.27
CA MET A 174 11.50 -18.21 15.21
C MET A 174 10.43 -19.27 14.92
N GLN A 175 9.87 -19.31 13.71
CA GLN A 175 8.77 -20.21 13.33
C GLN A 175 9.20 -21.35 12.41
N THR A 176 10.19 -21.11 11.55
CA THR A 176 10.69 -22.08 10.59
C THR A 176 12.18 -22.25 10.74
N ILE A 177 12.71 -23.39 10.31
CA ILE A 177 14.15 -23.64 10.25
C ILE A 177 14.79 -22.68 9.23
N ALA A 178 15.99 -22.19 9.53
CA ALA A 178 16.76 -21.38 8.60
C ALA A 178 17.02 -22.15 7.30
N ASN A 179 16.58 -21.59 6.17
CA ASN A 179 16.57 -22.28 4.88
C ASN A 179 17.26 -21.49 3.76
N ILE A 180 18.01 -20.43 4.10
CA ILE A 180 18.84 -19.70 3.14
C ILE A 180 20.26 -19.50 3.67
N LYS A 181 21.20 -19.39 2.74
CA LYS A 181 22.60 -19.05 2.98
C LYS A 181 23.02 -17.96 1.99
N LEU A 182 23.73 -16.95 2.47
CA LEU A 182 24.34 -15.94 1.61
C LEU A 182 25.72 -16.43 1.14
N ILE A 183 25.92 -16.45 -0.18
CA ILE A 183 27.15 -16.86 -0.88
C ILE A 183 27.38 -15.89 -2.03
N LYS A 184 28.58 -15.31 -2.16
CA LYS A 184 28.86 -14.38 -3.26
C LYS A 184 28.87 -15.15 -4.59
N ASN A 185 27.84 -14.95 -5.39
CA ASN A 185 27.68 -15.56 -6.72
C ASN A 185 27.59 -14.50 -7.82
N CYS A 186 27.23 -13.25 -7.49
CA CYS A 186 27.21 -12.18 -8.49
C CYS A 186 28.62 -11.86 -9.00
N GLN A 187 28.73 -11.59 -10.31
CA GLN A 187 29.96 -11.14 -10.95
C GLN A 187 29.83 -9.64 -11.23
N GLU A 188 30.24 -8.80 -10.28
CA GLU A 188 30.24 -7.34 -10.46
C GLU A 188 31.65 -6.81 -10.79
N PRO A 189 31.79 -5.91 -11.79
CA PRO A 189 33.09 -5.38 -12.21
C PRO A 189 33.55 -4.08 -11.51
N ASN A 190 32.83 -3.50 -10.53
CA ASN A 190 33.16 -2.19 -9.95
C ASN A 190 33.22 -2.17 -8.39
N GLU A 191 34.15 -1.37 -7.85
CA GLU A 191 34.47 -1.23 -6.42
C GLU A 191 33.25 -0.85 -5.55
N GLY A 192 32.99 -1.64 -4.50
CA GLY A 192 31.79 -1.56 -3.64
C GLY A 192 30.98 -2.87 -3.59
N GLU A 193 31.45 -3.87 -4.34
CA GLU A 193 30.92 -5.21 -4.59
C GLU A 193 30.29 -5.91 -3.38
N CYS A 194 29.31 -6.77 -3.68
CA CYS A 194 28.91 -7.83 -2.78
C CYS A 194 30.13 -8.58 -2.22
N GLN A 195 30.04 -8.93 -0.94
CA GLN A 195 31.12 -9.50 -0.16
C GLN A 195 30.75 -10.92 0.26
N GLN A 196 31.76 -11.80 0.35
CA GLN A 196 31.54 -13.15 0.85
C GLN A 196 31.04 -13.11 2.30
N CYS A 197 29.85 -13.65 2.54
CA CYS A 197 29.27 -13.78 3.87
C CYS A 197 29.69 -15.10 4.52
N TYR A 198 30.30 -15.01 5.71
CA TYR A 198 30.75 -16.17 6.50
C TYR A 198 29.78 -16.59 7.61
N CYS A 199 28.63 -15.92 7.75
CA CYS A 199 27.60 -16.30 8.72
C CYS A 199 27.07 -17.71 8.45
N ARG A 200 26.68 -18.43 9.51
CA ARG A 200 25.89 -19.66 9.36
C ARG A 200 24.51 -19.32 8.76
N PRO A 201 23.80 -20.29 8.16
CA PRO A 201 22.38 -20.17 7.89
C PRO A 201 21.61 -19.92 9.18
N MET A 202 21.03 -18.73 9.30
CA MET A 202 20.29 -18.30 10.50
C MET A 202 18.95 -17.66 10.15
N TRP A 203 18.65 -17.52 8.86
CA TRP A 203 17.46 -16.82 8.37
C TRP A 203 16.65 -17.74 7.47
N CYS A 204 15.33 -17.52 7.43
CA CYS A 204 14.49 -18.10 6.40
C CYS A 204 14.30 -17.12 5.23
N LEU A 205 13.91 -17.64 4.08
CA LEU A 205 13.71 -16.88 2.84
C LEU A 205 12.82 -15.66 3.04
N THR A 206 11.66 -15.84 3.67
CA THR A 206 10.68 -14.78 3.89
C THR A 206 11.24 -13.66 4.78
N CYS A 207 11.93 -14.01 5.87
CA CYS A 207 12.54 -13.00 6.75
C CYS A 207 13.69 -12.26 6.06
N MET A 208 14.47 -12.96 5.24
CA MET A 208 15.54 -12.31 4.46
C MET A 208 14.96 -11.37 3.40
N GLY A 209 13.91 -11.76 2.69
CA GLY A 209 13.23 -10.88 1.73
C GLY A 209 12.63 -9.64 2.40
N LYS A 210 12.04 -9.80 3.60
CA LYS A 210 11.49 -8.67 4.37
C LYS A 210 12.59 -7.71 4.80
N TRP A 211 13.72 -8.26 5.25
CA TRP A 211 14.89 -7.45 5.57
C TRP A 211 15.39 -6.69 4.34
N PHE A 212 15.51 -7.39 3.20
CA PHE A 212 15.96 -6.80 1.95
C PHE A 212 15.09 -5.61 1.55
N ALA A 213 13.76 -5.78 1.52
CA ALA A 213 12.80 -4.72 1.23
C ALA A 213 12.91 -3.53 2.21
N SER A 214 13.12 -3.80 3.50
CA SER A 214 13.21 -2.75 4.53
C SER A 214 14.42 -1.83 4.38
N ARG A 215 15.43 -2.24 3.60
CA ARG A 215 16.68 -1.49 3.38
C ARG A 215 16.67 -0.68 2.09
N GLN A 216 15.56 -0.72 1.35
CA GLN A 216 15.45 -0.06 0.07
C GLN A 216 14.93 1.38 0.19
N ASP A 217 15.22 2.16 -0.84
CA ASP A 217 14.62 3.48 -1.01
C ASP A 217 13.15 3.33 -1.43
N GLN A 218 12.24 3.72 -0.53
CA GLN A 218 10.80 3.66 -0.76
C GLN A 218 10.33 4.62 -1.87
N GLN A 219 11.16 5.62 -2.23
CA GLN A 219 10.86 6.56 -3.33
C GLN A 219 11.22 5.99 -4.71
N HIS A 220 12.06 4.95 -4.77
CA HIS A 220 12.60 4.38 -6.02
C HIS A 220 12.45 2.85 -6.07
N PRO A 221 11.21 2.30 -6.07
CA PRO A 221 10.92 0.86 -6.06
C PRO A 221 11.51 0.06 -7.24
N GLU A 222 11.72 0.72 -8.39
CA GLU A 222 12.32 0.14 -9.60
C GLU A 222 13.77 -0.33 -9.40
N THR A 223 14.47 0.21 -8.39
CA THR A 223 15.87 -0.12 -8.09
C THR A 223 16.02 -1.29 -7.12
N TRP A 224 14.93 -1.76 -6.51
CA TRP A 224 15.02 -2.69 -5.38
C TRP A 224 15.70 -4.00 -5.77
N LEU A 225 15.32 -4.61 -6.89
CA LEU A 225 15.87 -5.90 -7.32
C LEU A 225 17.34 -5.85 -7.74
N SER A 226 17.82 -4.68 -8.20
CA SER A 226 19.20 -4.46 -8.62
C SER A 226 20.10 -3.89 -7.52
N SER A 227 19.54 -3.59 -6.34
CA SER A 227 20.27 -3.05 -5.20
C SER A 227 21.10 -4.10 -4.44
N GLN A 228 21.98 -3.62 -3.57
CA GLN A 228 22.66 -4.43 -2.57
C GLN A 228 22.28 -3.98 -1.14
N VAL A 229 22.17 -4.93 -0.22
CA VAL A 229 21.85 -4.66 1.19
C VAL A 229 22.88 -5.34 2.11
N PRO A 230 23.10 -4.81 3.33
CA PRO A 230 23.98 -5.47 4.29
C PRO A 230 23.31 -6.70 4.89
N CYS A 231 24.08 -7.78 5.07
CA CYS A 231 23.68 -8.92 5.88
C CYS A 231 23.24 -8.45 7.29
N PRO A 232 22.07 -8.89 7.81
CA PRO A 232 21.58 -8.47 9.13
C PRO A 232 22.58 -8.76 10.27
N THR A 233 23.43 -9.77 10.10
CA THR A 233 24.33 -10.25 11.16
C THR A 233 25.74 -9.67 11.01
N CYS A 234 26.40 -9.87 9.85
CA CYS A 234 27.80 -9.46 9.67
C CYS A 234 27.99 -8.21 8.81
N ARG A 235 26.91 -7.63 8.28
CA ARG A 235 26.90 -6.46 7.38
C ARG A 235 27.63 -6.62 6.05
N ALA A 236 28.15 -7.80 5.72
CA ALA A 236 28.63 -8.11 4.38
C ALA A 236 27.53 -7.78 3.36
N LYS A 237 27.84 -6.91 2.40
CA LYS A 237 26.88 -6.52 1.36
C LYS A 237 26.57 -7.71 0.47
N PHE A 238 25.32 -7.88 0.08
CA PHE A 238 24.89 -8.93 -0.82
C PHE A 238 23.74 -8.43 -1.71
N CYS A 239 23.58 -9.03 -2.88
CA CYS A 239 22.44 -8.79 -3.78
C CYS A 239 21.55 -10.04 -3.86
N ILE A 240 20.45 -9.95 -4.61
CA ILE A 240 19.50 -11.06 -4.73
C ILE A 240 20.12 -12.37 -5.27
N LEU A 241 21.14 -12.26 -6.12
CA LEU A 241 21.85 -13.41 -6.72
C LEU A 241 22.70 -14.19 -5.69
N ASP A 242 23.06 -13.54 -4.58
CA ASP A 242 23.88 -14.15 -3.53
C ASP A 242 23.05 -14.97 -2.53
N VAL A 243 21.72 -14.94 -2.66
CA VAL A 243 20.82 -15.66 -1.76
C VAL A 243 20.62 -17.08 -2.31
N CYS A 244 21.11 -18.08 -1.58
CA CYS A 244 20.99 -19.48 -1.93
C CYS A 244 20.01 -20.20 -1.01
N LEU A 245 19.05 -20.94 -1.59
CA LEU A 245 18.22 -21.87 -0.82
C LEU A 245 19.03 -23.07 -0.34
N ILE A 246 18.68 -23.58 0.82
CA ILE A 246 19.26 -24.79 1.37
C ILE A 246 18.50 -26.01 0.86
N ARG A 247 19.25 -26.99 0.34
CA ARG A 247 18.75 -28.30 -0.12
C ARG A 247 19.62 -29.44 0.36
#